data_AF-A0A724WMN2-F1
#
_entry.id   AF-A0A724WMN2-F1
#
_cell.length_a   1.000
_cell.length_b   1.000
_cell.length_c   1.000
_cell.angle_alpha   90.00
_cell.angle_beta   90.00
_cell.angle_gamma   90.00
#
_symmetry.space_group_name_H-M   'P 1'
#
loop_
_entity.id
_entity.type
_entity.pdbx_description
1 polymer ?
#
loop_
_entity_poly.entity_id
_entity_poly.type
_entity_poly.pdbx_seq_one_letter_code
_entity_poly.pdbx_strand_id
1 'polypeptide(L)' 'MEQKLKLWFTEHQTEDYGITFRVNHVYESEQTEFQRLEMVETDE' A
#
# COMPACT_ATOMS: atom_id res chain seq x y z
N MET A 1 -15.53 17.55 1.20
CA MET A 1 -15.17 16.58 0.16
C MET A 1 -13.74 16.17 0.42
N GLU A 2 -13.52 14.94 0.90
CA GLU A 2 -12.18 14.39 1.11
C GLU A 2 -11.47 14.27 -0.24
N GLN A 3 -10.30 14.89 -0.36
CA GLN A 3 -9.42 14.64 -1.50
C GLN A 3 -8.82 13.24 -1.32
N LYS A 4 -9.36 12.25 -2.03
CA LYS A 4 -8.75 10.92 -2.07
C LYS A 4 -7.39 11.01 -2.76
N LEU A 5 -6.35 10.51 -2.10
CA LEU A 5 -5.00 10.39 -2.67
C LEU A 5 -5.04 9.48 -3.91
N LYS A 6 -4.28 9.85 -4.95
CA LYS A 6 -4.12 9.04 -6.17
C LYS A 6 -2.98 8.03 -6.02
N LEU A 7 -2.88 7.37 -4.88
CA LEU A 7 -1.84 6.39 -4.59
C LEU A 7 -2.39 4.97 -4.78
N TRP A 8 -1.63 4.12 -5.45
CA TRP A 8 -1.95 2.71 -5.65
C TRP A 8 -0.78 1.85 -5.20
N PHE A 9 -1.09 0.72 -4.58
CA PHE A 9 -0.13 -0.30 -4.19
C PHE A 9 -0.44 -1.58 -4.97
N THR A 10 0.57 -2.16 -5.61
CA THR A 10 0.44 -3.42 -6.36
C THR A 10 1.36 -4.46 -5.76
N GLU A 11 0.77 -5.58 -5.32
CA GLU A 11 1.50 -6.76 -4.87
C GLU A 11 1.57 -7.78 -6.01
N HIS A 12 2.79 -8.09 -6.44
CA HIS A 12 3.05 -9.17 -7.39
C HIS A 12 3.02 -10.51 -6.65
N GLN A 13 1.89 -11.21 -6.72
CA GLN A 13 1.68 -12.50 -6.03
C GLN A 13 2.39 -13.64 -6.76
N THR A 14 2.53 -13.53 -8.09
CA THR A 14 3.32 -14.40 -8.94
C THR A 14 4.07 -13.56 -9.97
N GLU A 15 4.89 -14.21 -10.82
CA GLU A 15 5.65 -13.52 -11.87
C GLU A 15 4.73 -12.75 -12.84
N ASP A 16 3.58 -13.33 -13.20
CA ASP A 16 2.67 -12.80 -14.23
C ASP A 16 1.34 -12.26 -13.68
N TYR A 17 1.11 -12.31 -12.36
CA TYR A 17 -0.13 -11.85 -11.75
C TYR A 17 0.12 -11.02 -10.49
N GLY A 18 -0.66 -9.95 -10.34
CA GLY A 18 -0.65 -9.09 -9.17
C GLY A 18 -2.02 -8.56 -8.81
N ILE A 19 -2.17 -8.19 -7.56
CA ILE A 19 -3.35 -7.51 -7.03
C ILE A 19 -3.01 -6.05 -6.74
N THR A 20 -3.97 -5.16 -6.95
CA THR A 20 -3.75 -3.71 -6.77
C THR A 20 -4.84 -3.13 -5.88
N PHE A 21 -4.42 -2.26 -4.97
CA PHE A 21 -5.28 -1.57 -4.03
C PHE A 21 -5.07 -0.06 -4.14
N ARG A 22 -6.15 0.71 -4.02
CA ARG A 22 -6.02 2.15 -3.83
C ARG A 22 -5.73 2.45 -2.36
N VAL A 23 -4.73 3.29 -2.13
CA VAL A 23 -4.33 3.71 -0.78
C VAL A 23 -4.94 5.07 -0.48
N ASN A 24 -5.72 5.14 0.59
CA ASN A 24 -6.31 6.38 1.11
C ASN A 24 -5.37 7.13 2.04
N HIS A 25 -4.59 6.41 2.85
CA HIS A 25 -3.67 6.98 3.82
C HIS A 25 -2.49 6.04 4.10
N VAL A 26 -1.32 6.62 4.43
CA VAL A 26 -0.15 5.86 4.92
C VAL A 26 0.02 6.22 6.39
N TYR A 27 -0.20 5.25 7.28
CA TYR A 27 -0.07 5.44 8.73
C TYR A 27 1.38 5.38 9.18
N GLU A 28 2.14 4.40 8.69
CA GLU A 28 3.52 4.18 9.10
C GLU A 28 4.35 3.64 7.92
N SER A 29 5.61 4.08 7.83
CA SER A 29 6.55 3.61 6.81
C SER A 29 7.97 3.61 7.37
N GLU A 30 8.46 2.43 7.72
CA GLU A 30 9.69 2.27 8.49
C GLU A 30 10.57 1.13 7.92
N GLN A 31 11.89 1.30 7.96
CA GLN A 31 12.84 0.20 7.81
C GLN A 31 13.27 -0.27 9.19
N THR A 32 12.84 -1.46 9.58
CA THR A 32 13.27 -2.11 10.82
C THR A 32 14.55 -2.92 10.58
N GLU A 33 15.11 -3.49 11.66
CA GLU A 33 16.26 -4.38 11.58
C GLU A 33 16.02 -5.60 10.66
N PHE A 34 14.78 -6.08 10.56
CA PHE A 34 14.46 -7.34 9.88
C PHE A 34 13.79 -7.14 8.53
N GLN A 35 13.05 -6.04 8.35
CA GLN A 35 12.16 -5.86 7.20
C GLN A 35 11.69 -4.42 7.02
N ARG A 36 11.10 -4.17 5.86
CA ARG A 36 10.33 -2.96 5.55
C ARG A 36 8.91 -3.13 6.08
N LEU A 37 8.46 -2.24 6.95
CA LEU A 37 7.09 -2.21 7.49
C LEU A 37 6.32 -1.04 6.86
N GLU A 38 5.18 -1.33 6.25
CA GLU A 38 4.27 -0.32 5.70
C GLU A 38 2.84 -0.61 6.16
N MET A 39 2.25 0.34 6.90
CA MET A 39 0.87 0.26 7.35
C MET A 39 0.06 1.31 6.60
N VAL A 40 -0.90 0.85 5.79
CA VAL A 40 -1.69 1.70 4.91
C VAL A 40 -3.18 1.44 5.09
N GLU A 41 -3.98 2.49 4.92
CA GLU A 41 -5.42 2.38 4.76
C GLU A 41 -5.75 2.22 3.28
N THR A 42 -6.42 1.14 2.92
CA THR A 42 -6.93 0.94 1.56
C THR A 42 -8.40 1.34 1.45
N ASP A 43 -8.87 1.62 0.23
CA ASP A 43 -10.32 1.64 -0.03
C ASP A 43 -10.94 0.27 0.33
N GLU A 44 -12.19 0.26 0.84
CA GLU A 44 -13.01 -0.94 1.10
C GLU A 44 -13.45 -1.66 -0.19
#